data_AF-A0A418N6B9-F1
#
_entry.id   AF-A0A418N6B9-F1
#
_cell.length_a   1.000
_cell.length_b   1.000
_cell.length_c   1.000
_cell.angle_alpha   90.00
_cell.angle_beta   90.00
_cell.angle_gamma   90.00
#
_symmetry.space_group_name_H-M   'P 1'
#
loop_
_entity.id
_entity.type
_entity.pdbx_description
1 polymer ?
#
loop_
_entity_poly.entity_id
_entity_poly.type
_entity_poly.pdbx_seq_one_letter_code
_entity_poly.pdbx_strand_id
1 'polypeptide(L)' 'MNNQYCRVGTVTPITSGSEAISVLEVMYSNFIEKASDVAHVDTRLGEFFKRKAQGIKKVLESLS' A
#
# COMPACT_ATOMS: atom_id res chain seq x y z
N MET A 1 36.92 -18.06 7.95
CA MET A 1 35.93 -17.30 7.14
C MET A 1 35.07 -16.49 8.12
N ASN A 2 35.02 -15.16 7.99
CA ASN A 2 34.15 -14.32 8.81
C ASN A 2 32.78 -14.22 8.13
N ASN A 3 31.72 -14.70 8.78
CA ASN A 3 30.36 -14.56 8.27
C ASN A 3 29.94 -13.07 8.34
N GLN A 4 29.98 -12.37 7.21
CA GLN A 4 29.38 -11.05 7.08
C GLN A 4 27.87 -11.23 6.90
N TYR A 5 27.13 -11.08 7.99
CA TYR A 5 25.68 -11.00 7.95
C TYR A 5 25.29 -9.61 7.42
N CYS A 6 24.80 -9.54 6.18
CA CYS A 6 24.11 -8.34 5.71
C CYS A 6 22.94 -8.08 6.67
N ARG A 7 22.94 -6.93 7.36
CA ARG A 7 21.75 -6.44 8.08
C ARG A 7 20.69 -6.11 7.03
N VAL A 8 19.92 -7.11 6.60
CA VAL A 8 18.68 -6.89 5.86
C VAL A 8 17.79 -6.06 6.79
N GLY A 9 17.47 -4.85 6.35
CA GLY A 9 17.02 -3.74 7.19
C GLY A 9 15.93 -4.11 8.20
N THR A 10 15.99 -3.50 9.38
CA THR A 10 14.97 -3.58 10.42
C THR A 10 13.60 -3.23 9.82
N VAL A 11 12.70 -4.21 9.79
CA VAL A 11 11.29 -4.01 9.41
C VAL A 11 10.59 -3.36 10.61
N THR A 12 9.94 -2.22 10.39
CA THR A 12 9.03 -1.64 11.39
C THR A 12 7.72 -2.42 11.32
N PRO A 13 7.41 -3.28 12.30
CA PRO A 13 6.15 -4.01 12.30
C PRO A 13 5.02 -3.00 12.52
N ILE A 14 3.89 -3.18 11.85
CA ILE A 14 2.67 -2.45 12.21
C ILE A 14 2.12 -3.15 13.44
N THR A 15 2.36 -2.57 14.62
CA THR A 15 2.19 -3.24 15.91
C THR A 15 0.77 -3.20 16.45
N SER A 16 -0.08 -2.27 15.99
CA SER A 16 -1.45 -2.11 16.48
C SER A 16 -2.49 -1.99 15.36
N GLY A 17 -3.73 -2.37 15.67
CA GLY A 17 -4.86 -2.30 14.72
C GLY A 17 -5.17 -0.87 14.26
N SER A 18 -5.04 0.14 15.14
CA SER A 18 -5.22 1.55 14.79
C SER A 18 -4.12 2.08 13.87
N GLU A 19 -2.85 1.70 14.10
CA GLU A 19 -1.75 2.02 13.18
C GLU A 19 -1.94 1.35 11.82
N ALA A 20 -2.49 0.13 11.80
CA ALA A 20 -2.79 -0.57 10.55
C ALA A 20 -3.89 0.13 9.74
N ILE A 21 -4.95 0.64 10.39
CA ILE A 21 -6.00 1.40 9.71
C ILE A 21 -5.42 2.66 9.06
N SER A 22 -4.65 3.47 9.81
CA SER A 22 -4.07 4.71 9.27
C SER A 22 -3.10 4.44 8.11
N VAL A 23 -2.30 3.38 8.19
CA VAL A 23 -1.43 2.98 7.06
C VAL A 23 -2.25 2.60 5.83
N LEU A 24 -3.33 1.82 6.02
CA LEU A 24 -4.21 1.42 4.92
C LEU A 24 -4.93 2.61 4.28
N GLU A 25 -5.33 3.62 5.05
CA GLU A 25 -5.93 4.87 4.54
C GLU A 25 -4.96 5.67 3.66
N VAL A 26 -3.70 5.80 4.11
CA VAL A 26 -2.63 6.44 3.34
C VAL A 26 -2.35 5.66 2.05
N MET A 27 -2.27 4.33 2.14
CA MET A 27 -2.07 3.48 0.96
C MET A 27 -3.22 3.60 -0.03
N TYR A 28 -4.47 3.59 0.43
CA TYR A 28 -5.65 3.79 -0.40
C TYR A 28 -5.56 5.11 -1.18
N SER A 29 -5.29 6.21 -0.48
CA SER A 29 -5.18 7.54 -1.07
C SER A 29 -4.08 7.60 -2.13
N ASN A 30 -2.90 7.05 -1.83
CA ASN A 30 -1.78 6.99 -2.77
C ASN A 30 -2.10 6.20 -4.05
N PHE A 31 -2.86 5.11 -3.95
CA PHE A 31 -3.26 4.34 -5.14
C PHE A 31 -4.31 5.06 -5.98
N ILE A 32 -5.24 5.81 -5.35
CA ILE A 32 -6.20 6.64 -6.08
C ILE A 32 -5.50 7.78 -6.82
N GLU A 33 -4.57 8.47 -6.16
CA GLU A 33 -3.77 9.54 -6.76
C GLU A 33 -2.98 9.02 -7.97
N LYS A 34 -2.21 7.94 -7.79
CA LYS A 34 -1.46 7.30 -8.88
C LYS A 34 -2.35 6.83 -10.03
N ALA A 35 -3.57 6.36 -9.74
CA ALA A 35 -4.51 5.99 -10.79
C ALA A 35 -4.95 7.18 -11.63
N SER A 36 -5.10 8.37 -11.01
CA SER A 36 -5.43 9.61 -11.68
C SER A 36 -4.27 10.09 -12.54
N ASP A 37 -3.05 10.09 -12.00
CA ASP A 37 -1.84 10.58 -12.67
C ASP A 37 -1.57 9.84 -13.99
N VAL A 38 -1.78 8.53 -14.00
CA VAL A 38 -1.48 7.69 -15.17
C VAL A 38 -2.70 7.46 -16.07
N ALA A 39 -3.90 7.92 -15.69
CA ALA A 39 -5.14 7.62 -16.42
C ALA A 39 -5.10 8.06 -17.90
N HIS A 40 -4.39 9.15 -18.18
CA HIS A 40 -4.24 9.70 -19.53
C HIS A 40 -3.05 9.13 -20.31
N VAL A 41 -2.14 8.44 -19.63
CA VAL A 41 -0.89 7.91 -20.21
C VAL A 41 -1.01 6.41 -20.49
N ASP A 42 -1.55 5.65 -19.52
CA ASP A 42 -1.73 4.20 -19.61
C ASP A 42 -3.00 3.80 -18.85
N THR A 43 -4.04 3.46 -19.61
CA THR A 43 -5.35 3.06 -19.07
C THR A 43 -5.28 1.75 -18.30
N ARG A 44 -4.41 0.80 -18.70
CA ARG A 44 -4.25 -0.49 -18.02
C ARG A 44 -3.57 -0.31 -16.68
N LEU A 45 -2.56 0.56 -16.62
CA LEU A 45 -1.88 0.90 -15.38
C LEU A 45 -2.81 1.68 -14.43
N GLY A 46 -3.61 2.59 -14.96
CA GLY A 46 -4.64 3.30 -14.19
C GLY A 46 -5.69 2.34 -13.59
N GLU A 47 -6.18 1.39 -14.38
CA GLU A 47 -7.09 0.35 -13.89
C GLU A 47 -6.45 -0.53 -12.82
N PHE A 48 -5.18 -0.89 -12.98
CA PHE A 48 -4.45 -1.67 -12.00
C PHE A 48 -4.43 -0.97 -10.63
N PHE A 49 -4.08 0.32 -10.60
CA PHE A 49 -4.07 1.10 -9.36
C PHE A 49 -5.47 1.24 -8.75
N LYS A 50 -6.52 1.44 -9.57
CA LYS A 50 -7.91 1.43 -9.08
C LYS A 50 -8.30 0.10 -8.42
N ARG A 51 -7.97 -1.03 -9.05
CA ARG A 51 -8.25 -2.36 -8.47
C ARG A 51 -7.51 -2.57 -7.14
N LYS A 52 -6.28 -2.08 -7.02
CA LYS A 52 -5.51 -2.12 -5.76
C LYS A 52 -6.16 -1.26 -4.67
N ALA A 53 -6.56 -0.02 -4.99
CA ALA A 53 -7.28 0.84 -4.06
C ALA A 53 -8.60 0.20 -3.59
N GLN A 54 -9.37 -0.39 -4.50
CA GLN A 54 -10.61 -1.10 -4.14
C GLN A 54 -10.38 -2.27 -3.18
N GLY A 55 -9.28 -3.02 -3.35
CA GLY A 55 -8.92 -4.09 -2.42
C GLY A 55 -8.68 -3.56 -1.00
N ILE A 56 -7.94 -2.46 -0.88
CA ILE A 56 -7.66 -1.82 0.41
C ILE A 56 -8.95 -1.25 1.03
N LYS A 57 -9.81 -0.61 0.24
CA LYS A 57 -11.10 -0.09 0.69
C LYS A 57 -11.96 -1.16 1.35
N LYS A 58 -12.03 -2.36 0.74
CA LYS A 58 -12.78 -3.50 1.30
C LYS A 58 -12.21 -3.96 2.65
N VAL A 59 -10.88 -3.93 2.80
CA VAL A 59 -10.24 -4.28 4.07
C VAL A 59 -10.56 -3.22 5.13
N LEU A 60 -10.45 -1.93 4.80
CA LEU A 60 -10.83 -0.84 5.69
C LEU A 60 -12.29 -0.95 6.15
N GLU A 61 -13.21 -1.20 5.21
CA GLU A 61 -14.65 -1.41 5.50
C GLU A 61 -14.92 -2.62 6.40
N SER A 62 -14.03 -3.62 6.41
CA SER A 62 -14.15 -4.79 7.31
C SER A 62 -13.56 -4.55 8.71
N LEU A 63 -12.79 -3.47 8.88
CA LEU A 63 -12.14 -3.09 10.14
C LEU A 63 -12.85 -1.94 10.86
N SER A 64 -13.75 -1.24 10.17
CA SER A 64 -14.62 -0.16 10.69
C SER A 64 -15.96 -0.70 11.19
#